data_AF-A0AAN7AY47-F1
#
_entry.id   AF-A0AAN7AY47-F1
#
_cell.length_a   1.000
_cell.length_b   1.000
_cell.length_c   1.000
_cell.angle_alpha   90.00
_cell.angle_beta   90.00
_cell.angle_gamma   90.00
#
_symmetry.space_group_name_H-M   'P 1'
#
loop_
_entity.id
_entity.type
_entity.pdbx_description
1 polymer ?
#
loop_
_entity_poly.entity_id
_entity_poly.type
_entity_poly.pdbx_seq_one_letter_code
_entity_poly.pdbx_strand_id
1 'polypeptide(L)'
;ASMNRYWIPNLDIHKKVITQELQYYLGPDASVRPFTREGEDGFLITTPGPCLSDEQIDDICVKSKQLWEKQAAARAAGSSSKSLKRPLHTPVSLGRSGGTGESSSSSRRRQPRSHRDDRR
;
A
#
# COMPACT_ATOMS: atom_id res chain seq x y z
N ALA A 1 -3.83 31.45 5.36
CA ALA A 1 -4.46 30.64 6.41
C ALA A 1 -3.35 30.04 7.27
N SER A 2 -3.38 30.24 8.59
CA SER A 2 -2.45 29.58 9.51
C SER A 2 -2.80 28.10 9.61
N MET A 3 -1.87 27.21 9.23
CA MET A 3 -2.06 25.77 9.40
C MET A 3 -1.88 25.42 10.88
N ASN A 4 -2.97 25.00 11.52
CA ASN A 4 -2.92 24.49 12.88
C ASN A 4 -2.31 23.09 12.87
N ARG A 5 -1.38 22.85 13.80
CA ARG A 5 -0.68 21.59 13.97
C ARG A 5 -0.68 21.19 15.43
N TYR A 6 -1.23 20.02 15.73
CA TYR A 6 -1.36 19.53 17.08
C TYR A 6 -1.29 18.01 17.10
N TRP A 7 -0.96 17.46 18.26
CA TRP A 7 -0.74 16.04 18.46
C TRP A 7 -1.80 15.45 19.38
N ILE A 8 -2.30 14.27 19.04
CA ILE A 8 -3.22 13.47 19.85
C ILE A 8 -2.56 12.11 20.14
N PRO A 9 -2.64 11.58 21.37
CA PRO A 9 -2.15 10.24 21.67
C PRO A 9 -2.91 9.16 20.88
N ASN A 10 -2.27 8.01 20.63
CA ASN A 10 -2.88 6.86 19.95
C ASN A 10 -3.78 6.02 20.88
N LEU A 11 -4.18 6.55 22.04
CA LEU A 11 -4.98 5.83 23.01
C LEU A 11 -6.40 5.65 22.46
N ASP A 12 -6.82 4.40 22.29
CA ASP A 12 -8.15 4.00 21.78
C ASP A 12 -8.52 4.54 20.39
N ILE A 13 -7.55 5.02 19.62
CA ILE A 13 -7.77 5.56 18.27
C ILE A 13 -7.21 4.60 17.22
N HIS A 14 -8.06 4.19 16.27
CA HIS A 14 -7.63 3.38 15.14
C HIS A 14 -7.28 4.27 13.94
N LYS A 15 -6.10 4.06 13.35
CA LYS A 15 -5.58 4.87 12.22
C LYS A 15 -6.60 5.09 11.10
N LYS A 16 -7.37 4.07 10.72
CA LYS A 16 -8.37 4.21 9.65
C LYS A 16 -9.50 5.16 10.04
N VAL A 17 -9.94 5.09 11.30
CA VAL A 17 -11.07 5.89 11.79
C VAL A 17 -10.64 7.35 11.87
N ILE A 18 -9.53 7.66 12.54
CA ILE A 18 -9.05 9.06 12.60
C ILE A 18 -8.79 9.65 11.22
N THR A 19 -8.28 8.87 10.25
CA THR A 19 -8.07 9.38 8.88
C THR A 19 -9.39 9.76 8.19
N GLN A 20 -10.43 8.94 8.38
CA GLN A 20 -11.74 9.15 7.77
C GLN A 20 -12.52 10.28 8.47
N GLU A 21 -12.61 10.21 9.80
CA GLU A 21 -13.38 11.15 10.60
C GLU A 21 -12.74 12.55 10.61
N LEU A 22 -11.40 12.64 10.55
CA LEU A 22 -10.72 13.94 10.46
C LEU A 22 -11.20 14.73 9.24
N GLN A 23 -11.29 14.08 8.07
CA GLN A 23 -11.74 14.74 6.86
C GLN A 23 -13.23 15.08 6.89
N TYR A 24 -14.03 14.32 7.64
CA TYR A 24 -15.45 14.60 7.85
C TYR A 24 -15.66 15.86 8.70
N TYR A 25 -14.90 16.03 9.80
CA TYR A 25 -15.06 17.18 10.69
C TYR A 25 -14.33 18.44 10.20
N LEU A 26 -13.11 18.29 9.71
CA LEU A 26 -12.22 19.42 9.39
C LEU A 26 -12.11 19.70 7.89
N GLY A 27 -12.70 18.83 7.06
CA GLY A 27 -12.66 18.93 5.60
C GLY A 27 -11.48 18.20 4.95
N PRO A 28 -11.45 18.14 3.62
CA PRO A 28 -10.50 17.32 2.86
C PRO A 28 -9.04 17.79 2.96
N ASP A 29 -8.82 19.06 3.29
CA ASP A 29 -7.47 19.64 3.45
C ASP A 29 -6.82 19.26 4.78
N ALA A 30 -7.57 18.66 5.71
CA ALA A 30 -7.04 18.15 6.96
C ALA A 30 -6.29 16.83 6.74
N SER A 31 -5.12 16.72 7.36
CA SER A 31 -4.26 15.54 7.24
C SER A 31 -3.85 15.01 8.60
N VAL A 32 -3.74 13.68 8.68
CA VAL A 32 -3.24 12.95 9.84
C VAL A 32 -2.02 12.13 9.46
N ARG A 33 -1.02 12.09 10.33
CA ARG A 33 0.12 11.18 10.19
C ARG A 33 0.52 10.58 11.53
N PRO A 34 1.00 9.32 11.56
CA PRO A 34 1.62 8.76 12.75
C PRO A 34 2.81 9.63 13.17
N PHE A 35 2.91 9.92 14.47
CA PHE A 35 3.98 10.71 15.04
C PHE A 35 4.19 10.35 16.50
N THR A 36 5.44 10.07 16.88
CA THR A 36 5.83 9.77 18.25
C THR A 36 6.32 11.04 18.93
N ARG A 37 5.72 11.41 20.07
CA ARG A 37 6.12 12.58 20.86
C ARG A 37 6.55 12.10 22.24
N GLU A 38 7.79 12.40 22.63
CA GLU A 38 8.33 12.05 23.97
C GLU A 38 8.27 10.55 24.31
N GLY A 39 8.33 9.68 23.29
CA GLY A 39 8.23 8.23 23.45
C GLY A 39 6.80 7.68 23.43
N GLU A 40 5.79 8.54 23.34
CA GLU A 40 4.40 8.13 23.16
C GLU A 40 3.99 8.16 21.69
N ASP A 41 3.41 7.06 21.22
CA ASP A 41 2.85 7.00 19.88
C ASP A 41 1.53 7.75 19.79
N GLY A 42 1.38 8.49 18.70
CA GLY A 42 0.20 9.29 18.46
C GLY A 42 0.06 9.70 17.01
N PHE A 43 -0.76 10.73 16.81
CA PHE A 43 -1.10 11.27 15.53
C PHE A 43 -0.85 12.78 15.53
N LEU A 44 -0.05 13.23 14.57
CA LEU A 44 0.09 14.65 14.28
C LEU A 44 -0.96 15.05 13.24
N ILE A 45 -1.84 15.96 13.63
CA ILE A 45 -2.87 16.52 12.78
C ILE A 45 -2.40 17.86 12.23
N THR A 46 -2.65 18.09 10.95
CA THR A 46 -2.44 19.39 10.29
C THR A 46 -3.73 19.79 9.59
N THR A 47 -4.27 20.97 9.91
CA THR A 47 -5.54 21.48 9.35
C THR A 47 -5.44 22.98 9.04
N PRO A 48 -6.03 23.48 7.94
CA PRO A 48 -6.11 24.91 7.65
C PRO A 48 -7.20 25.65 8.46
N GLY A 49 -7.93 24.95 9.35
CA GLY A 49 -9.06 25.46 10.12
C GLY A 49 -9.00 25.13 11.62
N PRO A 50 -10.15 25.04 12.31
CA PRO A 50 -10.19 24.74 13.73
C PRO A 50 -9.62 23.35 14.05
N CYS A 51 -9.19 23.15 15.29
CA CYS A 51 -8.81 21.83 15.79
C CYS A 51 -10.08 21.02 16.11
N LEU A 52 -9.91 19.69 16.20
CA LEU A 52 -10.96 18.81 16.72
C LEU A 52 -11.36 19.23 18.14
N SER A 53 -12.65 19.22 18.44
CA SER A 53 -13.16 19.35 19.80
C SER A 53 -13.02 18.03 20.56
N ASP A 54 -13.07 18.10 21.89
CA ASP A 54 -13.00 16.91 22.74
C ASP A 54 -14.13 15.93 22.43
N GLU A 55 -15.35 16.41 22.15
CA GLU A 55 -16.49 15.57 21.74
C GLU A 55 -16.23 14.83 20.42
N GLN A 56 -15.56 15.47 19.46
CA GLN A 56 -15.20 14.84 18.19
C GLN A 56 -14.11 13.78 18.39
N ILE A 57 -13.17 14.04 19.30
CA ILE A 57 -12.14 13.05 19.67
C ILE A 57 -12.80 11.85 20.34
N ASP A 58 -13.76 12.06 21.23
CA ASP A 58 -14.52 10.99 21.87
C ASP A 58 -15.30 10.13 20.86
N ASP A 59 -15.98 10.74 19.89
CA ASP A 59 -16.66 10.00 18.82
C ASP A 59 -15.67 9.17 17.97
N ILE A 60 -14.47 9.70 17.71
CA ILE A 60 -13.39 8.94 17.04
C ILE A 60 -12.96 7.72 17.87
N CYS A 61 -12.84 7.85 19.18
CA CYS A 61 -12.52 6.74 20.09
C CYS A 61 -13.63 5.68 20.07
N VAL A 62 -14.89 6.10 20.16
CA VAL A 62 -16.06 5.19 20.10
C VAL A 62 -16.12 4.44 18.78
N LYS A 63 -15.94 5.13 17.65
CA LYS A 63 -15.91 4.51 16.30
C LYS A 63 -14.72 3.56 16.14
N SER A 64 -13.56 3.91 16.71
CA SER A 64 -12.36 3.06 16.70
C SER A 64 -12.60 1.76 17.47
N LYS A 65 -13.22 1.84 18.64
CA LYS A 65 -13.62 0.67 19.44
C LYS A 65 -14.59 -0.23 18.69
N GLN A 66 -15.65 0.31 18.08
CA GLN A 66 -16.60 -0.47 17.29
C GLN A 66 -15.91 -1.21 16.12
N LEU A 67 -14.93 -0.56 15.47
CA LEU A 67 -14.17 -1.18 14.39
C LEU A 67 -13.34 -2.37 14.91
N TRP A 68 -12.69 -2.23 16.07
CA TRP A 68 -11.95 -3.32 16.71
C TRP A 68 -12.87 -4.47 17.11
N GLU A 69 -14.02 -4.19 17.73
CA GLU A 69 -15.00 -5.20 18.12
C GLU A 69 -15.53 -5.96 16.90
N LYS A 70 -15.87 -5.25 15.82
CA LYS A 70 -16.29 -5.86 14.56
C LYS A 70 -15.20 -6.73 13.96
N GLN A 71 -13.94 -6.30 14.00
CA GLN A 71 -12.83 -7.09 13.51
C GLN A 71 -12.54 -8.31 14.39
N ALA A 72 -12.66 -8.18 15.70
CA ALA A 72 -12.51 -9.28 16.66
C ALA A 72 -13.61 -10.33 16.46
N ALA A 73 -14.88 -9.90 16.34
CA ALA A 73 -16.01 -10.77 16.03
C ALA A 73 -15.82 -11.51 14.70
N ALA A 74 -15.35 -10.82 13.65
CA ALA A 74 -15.07 -11.43 12.36
C ALA A 74 -13.92 -12.46 12.40
N ARG A 75 -12.96 -12.31 13.31
CA ARG A 75 -11.90 -13.30 13.54
C ARG A 75 -12.41 -14.51 14.33
N ALA A 76 -13.22 -14.26 15.36
CA ALA A 76 -13.82 -15.30 16.19
C ALA A 76 -14.83 -16.16 15.40
N ALA A 77 -15.55 -15.57 14.44
CA ALA A 77 -16.50 -16.26 13.57
C ALA A 77 -15.84 -17.18 12.51
N GLY A 78 -14.52 -17.40 12.57
CA GLY A 78 -13.81 -18.28 11.65
C GLY A 78 -13.75 -17.71 10.24
N SER A 79 -12.73 -16.91 9.93
CA SER A 79 -12.40 -16.54 8.55
C SER A 79 -11.90 -17.76 7.78
N SER A 80 -12.78 -18.70 7.46
CA SER A 80 -12.53 -19.78 6.53
C SER A 80 -12.18 -19.18 5.16
N SER A 81 -10.92 -19.37 4.76
CA SER A 81 -10.50 -19.43 3.36
C SER A 81 -11.10 -18.35 2.43
N LYS A 82 -10.72 -17.08 2.60
CA LYS A 82 -10.78 -16.14 1.46
C LYS A 82 -9.58 -16.44 0.57
N SER A 83 -9.75 -17.43 -0.32
CA SER A 83 -8.89 -17.58 -1.49
C SER A 83 -8.73 -16.22 -2.16
N LEU A 84 -7.48 -15.87 -2.48
CA LEU A 84 -7.16 -14.61 -3.15
C LEU A 84 -7.97 -14.55 -4.46
N LYS A 85 -9.00 -13.70 -4.53
CA LYS A 85 -9.83 -13.50 -5.74
C LYS A 85 -9.07 -12.87 -6.91
N ARG A 86 -7.79 -12.55 -6.74
CA ARG A 86 -6.93 -11.92 -7.74
C ARG A 86 -5.80 -12.88 -8.12
N PRO A 87 -5.58 -13.18 -9.41
CA PRO A 87 -4.41 -13.93 -9.83
C PRO A 87 -3.14 -13.21 -9.36
N LEU A 88 -2.12 -14.00 -9.01
CA LEU A 88 -0.81 -13.51 -8.60
C LEU A 88 -0.25 -12.61 -9.72
N HIS A 89 0.10 -11.37 -9.40
CA HIS A 89 0.67 -10.43 -10.37
C HIS A 89 2.04 -10.93 -10.79
N THR A 90 2.20 -11.32 -12.06
CA THR A 90 3.51 -11.58 -12.64
C THR A 90 4.05 -10.27 -13.22
N PRO A 91 5.32 -9.92 -12.98
CA PRO A 91 5.91 -8.73 -13.59
C PRO A 91 5.93 -8.87 -15.12
N VAL A 92 5.42 -7.86 -15.82
CA VAL A 92 5.46 -7.80 -17.29
C VAL A 92 6.83 -7.31 -17.71
N SER A 93 7.60 -8.17 -18.38
CA SER A 93 8.87 -7.78 -18.99
C SER A 93 8.61 -6.78 -20.11
N LEU A 94 8.90 -5.50 -19.86
CA LEU A 94 8.94 -4.50 -20.92
C LEU A 94 10.21 -4.76 -21.75
N GLY A 95 10.03 -5.42 -22.89
CA GLY A 95 11.08 -5.51 -23.90
C GLY A 95 11.47 -4.10 -24.32
N ARG A 96 12.73 -3.71 -24.08
CA ARG A 96 13.33 -2.52 -24.67
C ARG A 96 13.26 -2.67 -26.18
N SER A 97 12.40 -1.88 -26.81
CA SER A 97 12.44 -1.65 -28.25
C SER A 97 13.74 -0.92 -28.61
N GLY A 98 14.44 -1.49 -29.57
CA GLY A 98 15.53 -0.89 -30.33
C GLY A 98 16.05 -2.01 -31.23
N GLY A 99 15.87 -2.03 -32.55
CA GLY A 99 15.57 -0.99 -33.52
C GLY A 99 16.47 -1.33 -34.72
N THR A 100 15.91 -1.36 -35.96
CA THR A 100 16.63 -1.50 -37.26
C THR A 100 17.41 -2.82 -37.45
N GLY A 101 17.14 -3.72 -38.40
CA GLY A 101 16.59 -3.59 -39.74
C GLY A 101 17.70 -3.89 -40.75
N GLU A 102 17.90 -5.15 -41.16
CA GLU A 102 18.41 -5.48 -42.51
C GLU A 102 18.20 -6.97 -42.83
N SER A 103 17.46 -7.20 -43.92
CA SER A 103 17.59 -8.22 -44.95
C SER A 103 18.81 -9.17 -44.80
N SER A 104 18.71 -10.48 -44.92
CA SER A 104 18.38 -11.14 -46.18
C SER A 104 18.30 -12.66 -45.98
N SER A 105 17.39 -13.22 -46.76
CA SER A 105 17.27 -14.60 -47.18
C SER A 105 18.58 -15.39 -47.39
N SER A 106 18.40 -16.72 -47.37
CA SER A 106 19.29 -17.76 -47.96
C SER A 106 20.48 -18.14 -47.07
N SER A 107 20.84 -19.40 -46.82
CA SER A 107 20.80 -20.56 -47.70
C SER A 107 21.14 -21.84 -46.93
N ARG A 108 20.34 -22.88 -47.18
CA ARG A 108 20.78 -24.24 -47.58
C ARG A 108 21.71 -25.02 -46.63
N ARG A 109 21.11 -26.07 -46.04
CA ARG A 109 21.68 -27.41 -45.85
C ARG A 109 22.99 -27.64 -46.59
N ARG A 110 24.06 -28.05 -45.89
CA ARG A 110 24.94 -29.19 -46.25
C ARG A 110 25.68 -29.69 -44.99
N GLN A 111 25.37 -30.91 -44.56
CA GLN A 111 26.42 -31.77 -44.00
C GLN A 111 27.34 -32.18 -45.15
N PRO A 112 28.63 -32.40 -44.89
CA PRO A 112 29.14 -33.74 -45.13
C PRO A 112 30.06 -34.25 -44.02
N ARG A 113 30.14 -35.59 -44.01
CA ARG A 113 30.98 -36.45 -43.21
C ARG A 113 32.46 -36.42 -43.67
N SER A 114 33.29 -36.98 -42.81
CA SER A 114 34.61 -37.62 -43.03
C SER A 114 35.85 -36.73 -43.00
N HIS A 115 36.77 -37.02 -42.07
CA HIS A 115 38.01 -37.76 -42.35
C HIS A 115 38.67 -38.19 -41.01
N ARG A 116 39.23 -39.41 -40.98
CA ARG A 116 40.22 -39.89 -40.00
C ARG A 116 41.47 -38.98 -40.10
N ASP A 117 42.43 -38.89 -39.20
CA ASP A 117 43.30 -39.86 -38.54
C ASP A 117 44.24 -38.94 -37.74
N ASP A 118 44.62 -39.25 -36.50
CA ASP A 118 46.04 -39.13 -36.13
C ASP A 118 46.32 -39.88 -34.84
N ARG A 119 47.34 -40.72 -34.94
CA ARG A 119 47.84 -41.62 -33.91
C ARG A 119 48.77 -40.85 -32.98
N ARG A 120 48.71 -41.13 -31.69
CA ARG A 120 49.90 -41.11 -30.84
C ARG A 120 49.79 -42.16 -29.74
#